data_AF-A0A1Q7SFR2-F1
#
_entry.id   AF-A0A1Q7SFR2-F1
#
_cell.length_a   1.000
_cell.length_b   1.000
_cell.length_c   1.000
_cell.angle_alpha   90.00
_cell.angle_beta   90.00
_cell.angle_gamma   90.00
#
_symmetry.space_group_name_H-M   'P 1'
#
loop_
_entity.id
_entity.type
_entity.pdbx_description
1 polymer ?
#
loop_
_entity_poly.entity_id
_entity_poly.type
_entity_poly.pdbx_seq_one_letter_code
_entity_poly.pdbx_strand_id
1 'polypeptide(L)'
;MADLRVKLHWLMGVRVVAVTLLLGLSIAFQVARGELVLTFYALIVFTYAITIAYAVTIRYLTDDLALTRFAYLQVGVDLLLESFLVATTGAIESPFAVLYVITVTLASLIMRRRGGLITAGVSVILVGLMTNFQLYQVFAASGWLLPSRLSVVETLHTFGVHSLAVITVGVLSGALAESLVEKERGLSRLQAFHENVVESISSGLFTTDASGRITSFNRAAQEITGYDLDKVRHRPWWEVFLWQQADLFGADPSAAMANPYRFEAQGSRMDGSRLVLGMTVSPLTEGGAQTGLVGVFKDLTQIRDLEEEMRRKEWLAKLGEMSAGMAHEIRNPLAAMAGAMQMLRKDLAQDESTARLLDIATREATRLDAIVSEFLLYARPPELNL
;
A
#
# COMPACT_ATOMS: atom_id res chain seq x y z
N MET A 1 15.34 -10.73 -12.30
CA MET A 1 15.34 -12.09 -12.88
C MET A 1 14.01 -12.45 -13.56
N ALA A 2 12.85 -12.38 -12.89
CA ALA A 2 11.57 -12.76 -13.52
C ALA A 2 11.12 -11.77 -14.64
N ASP A 3 11.25 -10.47 -14.38
CA ASP A 3 10.79 -9.42 -15.31
C ASP A 3 11.52 -9.43 -16.67
N LEU A 4 12.86 -9.54 -16.68
CA LEU A 4 13.63 -9.59 -17.93
C LEU A 4 13.36 -10.87 -18.74
N ARG A 5 13.20 -12.01 -18.05
CA ARG A 5 12.83 -13.28 -18.69
C ARG A 5 11.45 -13.17 -19.35
N VAL A 6 10.46 -12.59 -18.66
CA VAL A 6 9.11 -12.36 -19.21
C VAL A 6 9.18 -11.45 -20.44
N LYS A 7 9.94 -10.35 -20.36
CA LYS A 7 10.16 -9.43 -21.48
C LYS A 7 10.79 -10.12 -22.70
N LEU A 8 11.75 -11.03 -22.51
CA LEU A 8 12.34 -11.81 -23.59
C LEU A 8 11.35 -12.82 -24.21
N HIS A 9 10.49 -13.45 -23.41
CA HIS A 9 9.40 -14.28 -23.95
C HIS A 9 8.41 -13.46 -24.75
N TRP A 10 8.09 -12.25 -24.27
CA TRP A 10 7.23 -11.32 -25.00
C TRP A 10 7.86 -10.90 -26.33
N LEU A 11 9.17 -10.63 -26.37
CA LEU A 11 9.89 -10.35 -27.62
C LEU A 11 9.81 -11.51 -28.61
N MET A 12 10.04 -12.74 -28.14
CA MET A 12 9.88 -13.92 -29.00
C MET A 12 8.43 -14.07 -29.51
N GLY A 13 7.44 -13.80 -28.66
CA GLY A 13 6.03 -13.81 -29.05
C GLY A 13 5.69 -12.76 -30.12
N VAL A 14 6.09 -11.51 -29.90
CA VAL A 14 5.89 -10.42 -30.87
C VAL A 14 6.61 -10.72 -32.17
N ARG A 15 7.82 -11.28 -32.11
CA ARG A 15 8.56 -11.71 -33.30
C ARG A 15 7.80 -12.78 -34.09
N VAL A 16 7.28 -13.79 -33.42
CA VAL A 16 6.45 -14.83 -34.08
C VAL A 16 5.24 -14.20 -34.76
N VAL A 17 4.55 -13.27 -34.10
CA VAL A 17 3.41 -12.56 -34.69
C VAL A 17 3.83 -11.76 -35.92
N ALA A 18 4.92 -10.97 -35.81
CA ALA A 18 5.44 -10.19 -36.93
C ALA A 18 5.80 -11.08 -38.13
N VAL A 19 6.55 -12.16 -37.90
CA VAL A 19 6.95 -13.12 -38.95
C VAL A 19 5.74 -13.80 -39.59
N THR A 20 4.73 -14.15 -38.78
CA THR A 20 3.48 -14.74 -39.28
C THR A 20 2.70 -13.75 -40.15
N LEU A 21 2.67 -12.48 -39.75
CA LEU A 21 2.02 -11.41 -40.52
C LEU A 21 2.76 -11.16 -41.84
N LEU A 22 4.09 -11.16 -41.82
CA LEU A 22 4.92 -11.08 -43.03
C LEU A 22 4.70 -12.29 -43.96
N LEU A 23 4.57 -13.49 -43.40
CA LEU A 23 4.22 -14.70 -44.16
C LEU A 23 2.86 -14.55 -44.83
N GLY A 24 1.84 -14.10 -44.09
CA GLY A 24 0.50 -13.86 -44.63
C GLY A 24 0.51 -12.86 -45.79
N LEU A 25 1.25 -11.76 -45.64
CA LEU A 25 1.42 -10.76 -46.70
C LEU A 25 2.16 -11.34 -47.92
N SER A 26 3.19 -12.17 -47.68
CA SER A 26 3.96 -12.84 -48.73
C SER A 26 3.11 -13.83 -49.53
N ILE A 27 2.27 -14.63 -48.87
CA ILE A 27 1.34 -15.57 -49.53
C ILE A 27 0.29 -14.82 -50.34
N ALA A 28 -0.33 -13.78 -49.77
CA ALA A 28 -1.31 -12.96 -50.48
C ALA A 28 -0.70 -12.35 -51.76
N PHE A 29 0.56 -11.92 -51.68
CA PHE A 29 1.29 -11.41 -52.82
C PHE A 29 1.60 -12.48 -53.88
N GLN A 30 2.04 -13.67 -53.46
CA GLN A 30 2.28 -14.79 -54.38
C GLN A 30 1.02 -15.17 -55.15
N VAL A 31 -0.14 -15.19 -54.49
CA VAL A 31 -1.43 -15.45 -55.15
C VAL A 31 -1.76 -14.35 -56.16
N ALA A 32 -1.46 -13.09 -55.84
CA ALA A 32 -1.74 -11.96 -56.72
C ALA A 32 -0.84 -11.90 -57.96
N ARG A 33 0.43 -12.33 -57.87
CA ARG A 33 1.40 -12.29 -58.99
C ARG A 33 1.66 -13.63 -59.67
N GLY A 34 1.28 -14.75 -59.06
CA GLY A 34 1.53 -16.10 -59.58
C GLY A 34 3.00 -16.55 -59.51
N GLU A 35 3.87 -15.84 -58.80
CA GLU A 35 5.30 -16.15 -58.68
C GLU A 35 5.68 -16.65 -57.28
N LEU A 36 6.46 -17.74 -57.23
CA LEU A 36 6.93 -18.33 -55.97
C LEU A 36 8.34 -17.83 -55.64
N VAL A 37 8.46 -16.98 -54.62
CA VAL A 37 9.75 -16.43 -54.17
C VAL A 37 10.29 -17.28 -53.01
N LEU A 38 11.10 -18.29 -53.33
CA LEU A 38 11.69 -19.25 -52.38
C LEU A 38 12.43 -18.60 -51.20
N THR A 39 13.05 -17.44 -51.43
CA THR A 39 13.81 -16.69 -50.41
C THR A 39 12.95 -16.29 -49.21
N PHE A 40 11.67 -15.96 -49.41
CA PHE A 40 10.76 -15.62 -48.32
C PHE A 40 10.49 -16.80 -47.42
N TYR A 41 10.15 -17.95 -48.01
CA TYR A 41 9.88 -19.18 -47.28
C TYR A 41 11.11 -19.65 -46.50
N ALA A 42 12.29 -19.62 -47.14
CA ALA A 42 13.54 -19.99 -46.48
C ALA A 42 13.83 -19.09 -45.27
N LEU A 43 13.65 -17.78 -45.39
CA LEU A 43 13.88 -16.85 -44.29
C LEU A 43 12.85 -17.03 -43.16
N ILE A 44 11.57 -17.23 -43.49
CA ILE A 44 10.52 -17.43 -42.49
C ILE A 44 10.79 -18.71 -41.69
N VAL A 45 11.09 -19.82 -42.39
CA VAL A 45 11.47 -21.09 -41.75
C VAL A 45 12.72 -20.90 -40.87
N PHE A 46 13.74 -20.20 -41.37
CA PHE A 46 14.95 -19.89 -40.60
C PHE A 46 14.63 -19.06 -39.35
N THR A 47 13.72 -18.07 -39.48
CA THR A 47 13.32 -17.19 -38.38
C THR A 47 12.51 -17.93 -37.32
N TYR A 48 11.66 -18.88 -37.70
CA TYR A 48 11.02 -19.77 -36.74
C TYR A 48 12.02 -20.70 -36.05
N ALA A 49 12.93 -21.31 -36.82
CA ALA A 49 13.95 -22.20 -36.29
C ALA A 49 14.85 -21.50 -35.24
N ILE A 50 15.29 -20.28 -35.54
CA ILE A 50 16.12 -19.52 -34.61
C ILE A 50 15.33 -19.04 -33.39
N THR A 51 14.05 -18.70 -33.56
CA THR A 51 13.18 -18.33 -32.44
C THR A 51 12.94 -19.52 -31.50
N ILE A 52 12.80 -20.73 -32.04
CA ILE A 52 12.73 -21.97 -31.25
C ILE A 52 14.05 -22.20 -30.51
N ALA A 53 15.19 -22.02 -31.19
CA ALA A 53 16.50 -22.13 -30.55
C ALA A 53 16.65 -21.11 -29.40
N TYR A 54 16.12 -19.90 -29.54
CA TYR A 54 16.09 -18.89 -28.47
C TYR A 54 15.20 -19.31 -27.30
N ALA A 55 14.02 -19.85 -27.57
CA ALA A 55 13.12 -20.36 -26.54
C ALA A 55 13.70 -21.55 -25.76
N VAL A 56 14.54 -22.36 -26.39
CA VAL A 56 15.29 -23.43 -25.71
C VAL A 56 16.45 -22.84 -24.90
N THR A 57 17.23 -21.93 -25.48
CA THR A 57 18.43 -21.35 -24.84
C THR A 57 18.08 -20.55 -23.58
N ILE A 58 16.99 -19.79 -23.59
CA ILE A 58 16.58 -18.98 -22.43
C ILE A 58 16.25 -19.82 -21.19
N ARG A 59 15.89 -21.10 -21.36
CA ARG A 59 15.63 -22.03 -20.24
C ARG A 59 16.91 -22.37 -19.47
N TYR A 60 18.07 -22.33 -20.12
CA TYR A 60 19.36 -22.63 -19.51
C TYR A 60 20.06 -21.40 -18.91
N LEU A 61 19.59 -20.19 -19.20
CA LEU A 61 20.16 -18.95 -18.69
C LEU A 61 19.53 -18.59 -17.34
N THR A 62 20.33 -18.54 -16.28
CA THR A 62 19.90 -18.11 -14.93
C THR A 62 20.39 -16.71 -14.57
N ASP A 63 21.54 -16.30 -15.08
CA ASP A 63 22.21 -15.06 -14.68
C ASP A 63 21.70 -13.83 -15.44
N ASP A 64 21.54 -12.70 -14.74
CA ASP A 64 21.03 -11.44 -15.31
C ASP A 64 21.95 -10.86 -16.40
N LEU A 65 23.27 -11.00 -16.20
CA LEU A 65 24.27 -10.62 -17.19
C LEU A 65 24.16 -11.50 -18.44
N ALA A 66 23.90 -12.79 -18.27
CA ALA A 66 23.77 -13.74 -19.38
C ALA A 66 22.47 -13.50 -20.16
N LEU A 67 21.35 -13.20 -19.48
CA LEU A 67 20.10 -12.78 -20.11
C LEU A 67 20.24 -11.46 -20.88
N THR A 68 20.98 -10.50 -20.32
CA THR A 68 21.22 -9.21 -20.99
C THR A 68 22.07 -9.40 -22.25
N ARG A 69 23.15 -10.18 -22.18
CA ARG A 69 23.97 -10.53 -23.37
C ARG A 69 23.16 -11.27 -24.42
N PHE A 70 22.31 -12.19 -23.98
CA PHE A 70 21.41 -12.94 -24.85
C PHE A 70 20.41 -12.01 -25.57
N ALA A 71 19.87 -10.99 -24.89
CA ALA A 71 19.00 -9.99 -25.51
C ALA A 71 19.72 -9.23 -26.64
N TYR A 72 20.96 -8.77 -26.41
CA TYR A 72 21.76 -8.11 -27.44
C TYR A 72 22.08 -9.06 -28.61
N LEU A 73 22.39 -10.32 -28.33
CA LEU A 73 22.64 -11.33 -29.36
C LEU A 73 21.41 -11.56 -30.23
N GLN A 74 20.24 -11.72 -29.61
CA GLN A 74 18.98 -11.93 -30.30
C GLN A 74 18.65 -10.75 -31.23
N VAL A 75 18.71 -9.52 -30.71
CA VAL A 75 18.47 -8.31 -31.53
C VAL A 75 19.50 -8.19 -32.65
N GLY A 76 20.77 -8.49 -32.40
CA GLY A 76 21.82 -8.43 -33.42
C GLY A 76 21.60 -9.42 -34.55
N VAL A 77 21.20 -10.65 -34.24
CA VAL A 77 20.86 -11.65 -35.28
C VAL A 77 19.59 -11.25 -36.04
N ASP A 78 18.63 -10.62 -35.37
CA ASP A 78 17.39 -10.17 -36.01
C ASP A 78 17.68 -9.07 -37.02
N LEU A 79 18.54 -8.10 -36.67
CA LEU A 79 19.02 -7.07 -37.60
C LEU A 79 19.77 -7.66 -38.80
N LEU A 80 20.56 -8.72 -38.62
CA LEU A 80 21.25 -9.38 -39.73
C LEU A 80 20.26 -10.10 -40.66
N LEU A 81 19.25 -10.75 -40.10
CA LEU A 81 18.20 -11.41 -40.88
C LEU A 81 17.33 -10.41 -41.63
N GLU A 82 16.98 -9.30 -40.99
CA GLU A 82 16.29 -8.17 -41.61
C GLU A 82 17.14 -7.58 -42.75
N SER A 83 18.44 -7.40 -42.53
CA SER A 83 19.36 -6.94 -43.58
C SER A 83 19.38 -7.89 -44.77
N PHE A 84 19.49 -9.20 -44.53
CA PHE A 84 19.48 -10.20 -45.59
C PHE A 84 18.14 -10.21 -46.35
N LEU A 85 17.02 -10.06 -45.64
CA LEU A 85 15.69 -9.95 -46.24
C LEU A 85 15.61 -8.72 -47.14
N VAL A 86 16.00 -7.55 -46.63
CA VAL A 86 15.96 -6.28 -47.35
C VAL A 86 16.86 -6.36 -48.60
N ALA A 87 18.07 -6.93 -48.49
CA ALA A 87 18.98 -7.14 -49.63
C ALA A 87 18.36 -7.97 -50.75
N THR A 88 17.68 -9.07 -50.42
CA THR A 88 17.14 -10.02 -51.40
C THR A 88 15.79 -9.62 -52.00
N THR A 89 15.16 -8.57 -51.48
CA THR A 89 13.76 -8.24 -51.81
C THR A 89 13.58 -6.92 -52.54
N GLY A 90 14.67 -6.20 -52.77
CA GLY A 90 14.62 -4.88 -53.40
C GLY A 90 15.55 -3.85 -52.77
N ALA A 91 16.54 -4.28 -51.98
CA ALA A 91 17.42 -3.42 -51.22
C ALA A 91 16.61 -2.41 -50.38
N ILE A 92 17.02 -1.14 -50.31
CA ILE A 92 16.41 -0.17 -49.40
C ILE A 92 14.96 0.21 -49.76
N GLU A 93 14.52 -0.06 -50.98
CA GLU A 93 13.12 0.15 -51.43
C GLU A 93 12.19 -0.97 -50.96
N SER A 94 12.75 -2.02 -50.34
CA SER A 94 11.97 -3.11 -49.78
C SER A 94 11.01 -2.61 -48.69
N PRO A 95 9.74 -3.03 -48.70
CA PRO A 95 8.80 -2.70 -47.62
C PRO A 95 9.22 -3.31 -46.28
N PHE A 96 10.15 -4.27 -46.27
CA PHE A 96 10.73 -4.83 -45.05
C PHE A 96 11.74 -3.91 -44.35
N ALA A 97 12.12 -2.78 -44.96
CA ALA A 97 12.95 -1.76 -44.30
C ALA A 97 12.28 -1.20 -43.02
N VAL A 98 10.95 -1.30 -42.91
CA VAL A 98 10.20 -0.93 -41.68
C VAL A 98 10.57 -1.81 -40.47
N LEU A 99 11.08 -3.02 -40.69
CA LEU A 99 11.44 -3.95 -39.61
C LEU A 99 12.57 -3.41 -38.73
N TYR A 100 13.53 -2.67 -39.29
CA TYR A 100 14.56 -1.98 -38.51
C TYR A 100 13.95 -1.07 -37.44
N VAL A 101 12.90 -0.33 -37.79
CA VAL A 101 12.20 0.58 -36.88
C VAL A 101 11.50 -0.21 -35.77
N ILE A 102 10.84 -1.32 -36.12
CA ILE A 102 10.17 -2.21 -35.15
C ILE A 102 11.21 -2.80 -34.19
N THR A 103 12.32 -3.31 -34.69
CA THR A 103 13.38 -3.94 -33.89
C THR A 103 14.08 -2.94 -32.98
N VAL A 104 14.32 -1.71 -33.44
CA VAL A 104 14.81 -0.61 -32.58
C VAL A 104 13.81 -0.25 -31.49
N THR A 105 12.51 -0.23 -31.81
CA THR A 105 11.46 0.05 -30.83
C THR A 105 11.39 -1.04 -29.76
N LEU A 106 11.40 -2.31 -30.16
CA LEU A 106 11.41 -3.46 -29.25
C LEU A 106 12.66 -3.49 -28.37
N ALA A 107 13.84 -3.23 -28.95
CA ALA A 107 15.08 -3.13 -28.19
C ALA A 107 15.04 -1.98 -27.17
N SER A 108 14.45 -0.83 -27.54
CA SER A 108 14.26 0.31 -26.65
C SER A 108 13.33 -0.01 -25.47
N LEU A 109 12.27 -0.79 -25.71
CA LEU A 109 11.30 -1.15 -24.68
C LEU A 109 11.87 -2.15 -23.66
N ILE A 110 12.68 -3.11 -24.12
CA ILE A 110 13.16 -4.21 -23.28
C ILE A 110 14.49 -3.87 -22.62
N MET A 111 15.40 -3.27 -23.39
CA MET A 111 16.78 -2.99 -22.98
C MET A 111 16.98 -1.51 -22.67
N ARG A 112 15.85 -0.77 -22.56
CA ARG A 112 15.77 0.65 -22.24
C ARG A 112 16.51 1.51 -23.27
N ARG A 113 16.74 2.77 -22.93
CA ARG A 113 17.40 3.76 -23.79
C ARG A 113 18.74 3.31 -24.35
N ARG A 114 19.59 2.64 -23.55
CA ARG A 114 20.91 2.18 -24.03
C ARG A 114 20.79 1.13 -25.13
N GLY A 115 19.93 0.12 -24.92
CA GLY A 115 19.72 -0.91 -25.94
C GLY A 115 19.08 -0.36 -27.21
N GLY A 116 18.12 0.55 -27.09
CA GLY A 116 17.51 1.26 -28.21
C GLY A 116 18.52 2.04 -29.06
N LEU A 117 19.37 2.85 -28.41
CA LEU A 117 20.40 3.64 -29.09
C LEU A 117 21.47 2.79 -29.77
N ILE A 118 21.93 1.71 -29.12
CA ILE A 118 22.89 0.78 -29.71
C ILE A 118 22.28 0.11 -30.95
N THR A 119 21.04 -0.38 -30.84
CA THR A 119 20.32 -1.03 -31.93
C THR A 119 20.09 -0.08 -33.10
N ALA A 120 19.75 1.19 -32.82
CA ALA A 120 19.61 2.23 -33.82
C ALA A 120 20.94 2.51 -34.53
N GLY A 121 22.05 2.60 -33.78
CA GLY A 121 23.39 2.79 -34.35
C GLY A 121 23.81 1.64 -35.29
N VAL A 122 23.59 0.39 -34.87
CA VAL A 122 23.85 -0.79 -35.71
C VAL A 122 22.96 -0.77 -36.96
N SER A 123 21.68 -0.43 -36.81
CA SER A 123 20.73 -0.33 -37.92
C SER A 123 21.15 0.74 -38.95
N VAL A 124 21.64 1.90 -38.50
CA VAL A 124 22.17 2.96 -39.38
C VAL A 124 23.36 2.45 -40.20
N ILE A 125 24.27 1.70 -39.58
CA ILE A 125 25.42 1.10 -40.28
C ILE A 125 24.93 0.10 -41.35
N LEU A 126 23.98 -0.77 -41.00
CA LEU A 126 23.41 -1.77 -41.91
C LEU A 126 22.65 -1.12 -43.08
N VAL A 127 21.87 -0.08 -42.81
CA VAL A 127 21.21 0.74 -43.83
C VAL A 127 22.23 1.41 -44.76
N GLY A 128 23.33 1.95 -44.21
CA GLY A 128 24.40 2.53 -45.01
C GLY A 128 25.13 1.52 -45.88
N LEU A 129 25.38 0.31 -45.37
CA LEU A 129 25.92 -0.79 -46.17
C LEU A 129 24.96 -1.19 -47.29
N MET A 130 23.66 -1.25 -47.00
CA MET A 130 22.62 -1.59 -47.98
C MET A 130 22.57 -0.58 -49.13
N THR A 131 22.52 0.71 -48.83
CA THR A 131 22.48 1.76 -49.86
C THR A 131 23.77 1.81 -50.67
N ASN A 132 24.93 1.56 -50.05
CA ASN A 132 26.20 1.48 -50.75
C ASN A 132 26.29 0.27 -51.68
N PHE A 133 25.82 -0.91 -51.26
CA PHE A 133 25.76 -2.08 -52.13
C PHE A 133 24.81 -1.89 -53.32
N GLN A 134 23.73 -1.13 -53.15
CA GLN A 134 22.83 -0.75 -54.24
C GLN A 134 23.49 0.22 -55.23
N LEU A 135 24.28 1.20 -54.75
CA LEU A 135 25.06 2.12 -55.58
C LEU A 135 26.07 1.38 -56.48
N TYR A 136 26.81 0.41 -55.92
CA TYR A 136 27.82 -0.37 -56.66
C TYR A 136 27.25 -1.57 -57.42
N GLN A 137 25.93 -1.77 -57.42
CA GLN A 137 25.26 -2.88 -58.11
C GLN A 137 25.79 -4.26 -57.70
N VAL A 138 26.11 -4.41 -56.41
CA VAL A 138 26.57 -5.69 -55.85
C VAL A 138 25.41 -6.69 -55.78
N PHE A 139 24.17 -6.22 -55.69
CA PHE A 139 22.99 -7.08 -55.65
C PHE A 139 22.64 -7.63 -57.03
N ALA A 140 22.62 -8.96 -57.15
CA ALA A 140 22.04 -9.62 -58.30
C ALA A 140 20.53 -9.35 -58.35
N ALA A 141 19.99 -9.19 -59.57
CA ALA A 141 18.58 -8.92 -59.85
C ALA A 141 17.68 -10.15 -59.55
N SER A 142 17.67 -10.60 -58.30
CA SER A 142 16.84 -11.73 -57.84
C SER A 142 16.05 -11.27 -56.62
N GLY A 143 14.84 -10.76 -56.84
CA GLY A 143 14.00 -10.22 -55.76
C GLY A 143 12.65 -9.65 -56.18
N TRP A 144 11.85 -9.27 -55.19
CA TRP A 144 10.48 -8.73 -55.32
C TRP A 144 10.42 -7.41 -56.10
N LEU A 145 11.35 -6.49 -55.83
CA LEU A 145 11.57 -5.28 -56.60
C LEU A 145 12.94 -5.37 -57.28
N LEU A 146 13.00 -5.07 -58.57
CA LEU A 146 14.26 -4.80 -59.25
C LEU A 146 14.86 -3.55 -58.61
N PRO A 147 16.02 -3.62 -57.93
CA PRO A 147 16.58 -2.46 -57.26
C PRO A 147 16.85 -1.38 -58.30
N SER A 148 16.28 -0.19 -58.10
CA SER A 148 16.63 0.96 -58.91
C SER A 148 18.14 1.24 -58.78
N ARG A 149 18.77 1.65 -59.90
CA ARG A 149 20.14 2.16 -59.84
C ARG A 149 20.09 3.53 -59.19
N LEU A 150 20.48 3.60 -57.92
CA LEU A 150 20.57 4.86 -57.21
C LEU A 150 21.78 5.64 -57.71
N SER A 151 21.57 6.92 -58.05
CA SER A 151 22.66 7.89 -58.18
C SER A 151 23.32 8.15 -56.82
N VAL A 152 24.50 8.77 -56.83
CA VAL A 152 25.19 9.19 -55.59
C VAL A 152 24.30 10.10 -54.74
N VAL A 153 23.52 10.98 -55.38
CA VAL A 153 22.62 11.92 -54.70
C VAL A 153 21.43 11.19 -54.07
N GLU A 154 20.80 10.26 -54.79
CA GLU A 154 19.67 9.47 -54.28
C GLU A 154 20.10 8.51 -53.16
N THR A 155 21.30 7.96 -53.25
CA THR A 155 21.91 7.13 -52.20
C THR A 155 22.06 7.93 -50.90
N LEU A 156 22.62 9.15 -51.01
CA LEU A 156 22.81 10.03 -49.87
C LEU A 156 21.47 10.46 -49.26
N HIS A 157 20.49 10.82 -50.08
CA HIS A 157 19.15 11.19 -49.64
C HIS A 157 18.46 10.02 -48.92
N THR A 158 18.46 8.83 -49.52
CA THR A 158 17.78 7.66 -48.97
C THR A 158 18.42 7.19 -47.67
N PHE A 159 19.75 7.17 -47.61
CA PHE A 159 20.48 6.92 -46.37
C PHE A 159 20.14 7.95 -45.28
N GLY A 160 20.12 9.24 -45.63
CA GLY A 160 19.80 10.31 -44.70
C GLY A 160 18.40 10.17 -44.08
N VAL A 161 17.38 9.92 -44.92
CA VAL A 161 15.99 9.75 -44.46
C VAL A 161 15.84 8.54 -43.55
N HIS A 162 16.37 7.37 -43.94
CA HIS A 162 16.25 6.16 -43.13
C HIS A 162 17.05 6.25 -41.83
N SER A 163 18.26 6.81 -41.89
CA SER A 163 19.08 7.01 -40.69
C SER A 163 18.42 7.96 -39.71
N LEU A 164 17.85 9.07 -40.20
CA LEU A 164 17.10 10.00 -39.38
C LEU A 164 15.89 9.31 -38.74
N ALA A 165 15.08 8.58 -39.52
CA ALA A 165 13.92 7.86 -39.00
C ALA A 165 14.28 6.88 -37.88
N VAL A 166 15.32 6.05 -38.10
CA VAL A 166 15.78 5.05 -37.13
C VAL A 166 16.33 5.71 -35.85
N ILE A 167 17.13 6.77 -35.99
CA ILE A 167 17.67 7.51 -34.84
C ILE A 167 16.54 8.17 -34.05
N THR A 168 15.62 8.86 -34.73
CA THR A 168 14.47 9.51 -34.09
C THR A 168 13.63 8.50 -33.32
N VAL A 169 13.35 7.34 -33.91
CA VAL A 169 12.60 6.28 -33.23
C VAL A 169 13.38 5.69 -32.06
N GLY A 170 14.69 5.46 -32.19
CA GLY A 170 15.52 4.97 -31.08
C GLY A 170 15.57 5.95 -29.91
N VAL A 171 15.67 7.25 -30.17
CA VAL A 171 15.64 8.30 -29.14
C VAL A 171 14.27 8.39 -28.50
N LEU A 172 13.20 8.50 -29.29
CA LEU A 172 11.83 8.69 -28.80
C LEU A 172 11.33 7.47 -28.04
N SER A 173 11.53 6.27 -28.59
CA SER A 173 11.13 5.01 -27.95
C SER A 173 11.94 4.76 -26.68
N GLY A 174 13.24 5.09 -26.69
CA GLY A 174 14.08 5.02 -25.50
C GLY A 174 13.62 5.97 -24.39
N ALA A 175 13.29 7.21 -24.72
CA ALA A 175 12.76 8.20 -23.77
C ALA A 175 11.39 7.79 -23.22
N LEU A 176 10.50 7.29 -24.10
CA LEU A 176 9.18 6.80 -23.70
C LEU A 176 9.30 5.60 -22.74
N ALA A 177 10.17 4.64 -23.05
CA ALA A 177 10.42 3.49 -22.20
C ALA A 177 10.96 3.89 -20.82
N GLU A 178 11.84 4.90 -20.75
CA GLU A 178 12.31 5.43 -19.46
C GLU A 178 11.17 6.11 -18.67
N SER A 179 10.36 6.95 -19.34
CA SER A 179 9.25 7.65 -18.71
C SER A 179 8.17 6.69 -18.17
N LEU A 180 7.88 5.61 -18.88
CA LEU A 180 6.94 4.58 -18.43
C LEU A 180 7.41 3.92 -17.14
N VAL A 181 8.68 3.51 -17.09
CA VAL A 181 9.27 2.88 -15.89
C VAL A 181 9.31 3.87 -14.72
N GLU A 182 9.60 5.15 -14.97
CA GLU A 182 9.62 6.17 -13.93
C GLU A 182 8.21 6.45 -13.37
N LYS A 183 7.19 6.52 -14.23
CA LYS A 183 5.79 6.67 -13.80
C LYS A 183 5.32 5.48 -12.98
N GLU A 184 5.62 4.26 -13.43
CA GLU A 184 5.26 3.03 -12.69
C GLU A 184 5.90 3.02 -11.30
N ARG A 185 7.20 3.33 -11.21
CA ARG A 185 7.91 3.46 -9.92
C ARG A 185 7.33 4.57 -9.05
N GLY A 186 6.95 5.70 -9.65
CA GLY A 186 6.32 6.81 -8.95
C GLY A 186 4.98 6.41 -8.33
N LEU A 187 4.14 5.69 -9.09
CA LEU A 187 2.87 5.16 -8.61
C LEU A 187 3.07 4.13 -7.49
N SER A 188 3.97 3.15 -7.65
CA SER A 188 4.26 2.18 -6.58
C SER A 188 4.78 2.85 -5.30
N ARG A 189 5.63 3.87 -5.43
CA ARG A 189 6.13 4.63 -4.27
C ARG A 189 5.05 5.42 -3.57
N LEU A 190 4.15 6.06 -4.33
CA LEU A 190 3.02 6.77 -3.78
C LEU A 190 2.09 5.81 -3.04
N GLN A 191 1.77 4.66 -3.64
CA GLN A 191 0.96 3.64 -3.00
C GLN A 191 1.60 3.15 -1.69
N ALA A 192 2.89 2.78 -1.71
CA ALA A 192 3.59 2.34 -0.51
C ALA A 192 3.67 3.45 0.56
N PHE A 193 3.81 4.72 0.16
CA PHE A 193 3.77 5.84 1.08
C PHE A 193 2.40 5.97 1.75
N HIS A 194 1.32 5.91 0.97
CA HIS A 194 -0.05 5.96 1.50
C HIS A 194 -0.33 4.80 2.47
N GLU A 195 0.06 3.57 2.10
CA GLU A 195 -0.07 2.39 2.97
C GLU A 195 0.71 2.57 4.28
N ASN A 196 1.98 2.98 4.21
CA ASN A 196 2.80 3.23 5.39
C ASN A 196 2.24 4.34 6.29
N VAL A 197 1.72 5.43 5.72
CA VAL A 197 1.09 6.50 6.49
C VAL A 197 -0.12 5.96 7.24
N VAL A 198 -1.00 5.22 6.56
CA VAL A 198 -2.20 4.61 7.17
C VAL A 198 -1.85 3.59 8.26
N GLU A 199 -0.79 2.80 8.07
CA GLU A 199 -0.31 1.83 9.06
C GLU A 199 0.42 2.47 10.24
N SER A 200 1.11 3.60 10.04
CA SER A 200 1.84 4.31 11.10
C SER A 200 0.96 5.09 12.07
N ILE A 201 -0.31 5.33 11.71
CA ILE A 201 -1.27 6.00 12.58
C ILE A 201 -1.65 5.04 13.71
N SER A 202 -1.36 5.42 14.95
CA SER A 202 -1.70 4.68 16.17
C SER A 202 -3.20 4.71 16.52
N SER A 203 -3.99 5.48 15.76
CA SER A 203 -5.44 5.46 15.81
C SER A 203 -5.98 4.37 14.87
N GLY A 204 -7.03 3.69 15.31
CA GLY A 204 -7.79 2.80 14.44
C GLY A 204 -8.46 3.58 13.32
N LEU A 205 -8.33 3.08 12.09
CA LEU A 205 -8.95 3.62 10.89
C LEU A 205 -9.77 2.52 10.22
N PHE A 206 -11.01 2.84 9.88
CA PHE A 206 -11.85 2.00 9.03
C PHE A 206 -12.54 2.83 7.96
N THR A 207 -12.81 2.21 6.82
CA THR A 207 -13.69 2.78 5.80
C THR A 207 -14.90 1.90 5.60
N THR A 208 -15.99 2.46 5.10
CA THR A 208 -17.19 1.72 4.75
C THR A 208 -17.60 1.96 3.31
N ASP A 209 -18.49 1.12 2.79
CA ASP A 209 -19.28 1.44 1.60
C ASP A 209 -20.42 2.42 1.92
N ALA A 210 -21.21 2.77 0.91
CA ALA A 210 -22.38 3.65 1.02
C ALA A 210 -23.49 3.10 1.92
N SER A 211 -23.47 1.79 2.24
CA SER A 211 -24.40 1.14 3.17
C SER A 211 -23.84 1.00 4.60
N GLY A 212 -22.66 1.60 4.87
CA GLY A 212 -22.03 1.55 6.18
C GLY A 212 -21.36 0.21 6.52
N ARG A 213 -21.08 -0.65 5.54
CA ARG A 213 -20.37 -1.91 5.77
C ARG A 213 -18.86 -1.72 5.66
N ILE A 214 -18.11 -2.27 6.60
CA ILE A 214 -16.65 -2.11 6.67
C ILE A 214 -15.97 -2.69 5.42
N THR A 215 -15.18 -1.87 4.74
CA THR A 215 -14.39 -2.21 3.54
C THR A 215 -12.90 -2.28 3.82
N SER A 216 -12.38 -1.41 4.70
CA SER A 216 -10.98 -1.42 5.15
C SER A 216 -10.88 -1.25 6.65
N PHE A 217 -9.78 -1.77 7.22
CA PHE A 217 -9.51 -1.76 8.65
C PHE A 217 -7.99 -1.81 8.85
N ASN A 218 -7.39 -0.70 9.29
CA ASN A 218 -5.93 -0.61 9.42
C ASN A 218 -5.40 -1.49 10.57
N ARG A 219 -4.08 -1.66 10.63
CA ARG A 219 -3.42 -2.47 11.66
C ARG A 219 -3.75 -2.01 13.08
N ALA A 220 -3.70 -0.71 13.35
CA ALA A 220 -4.02 -0.18 14.68
C ALA A 220 -5.47 -0.48 15.10
N ALA A 221 -6.41 -0.49 14.16
CA ALA A 221 -7.80 -0.87 14.44
C ALA A 221 -7.90 -2.33 14.90
N GLN A 222 -7.13 -3.23 14.28
CA GLN A 222 -7.06 -4.65 14.67
C GLN A 222 -6.44 -4.81 16.06
N GLU A 223 -5.35 -4.10 16.34
CA GLU A 223 -4.65 -4.16 17.64
C GLU A 223 -5.50 -3.59 18.79
N ILE A 224 -6.23 -2.48 18.56
CA ILE A 224 -7.09 -1.85 19.57
C ILE A 224 -8.32 -2.72 19.87
N THR A 225 -8.98 -3.25 18.84
CA THR A 225 -10.26 -3.96 18.99
C THR A 225 -10.10 -5.46 19.23
N GLY A 226 -8.99 -6.04 18.78
CA GLY A 226 -8.75 -7.49 18.73
C GLY A 226 -9.44 -8.20 17.56
N TYR A 227 -10.09 -7.47 16.65
CA TYR A 227 -10.73 -8.05 15.47
C TYR A 227 -9.84 -7.97 14.23
N ASP A 228 -9.65 -9.10 13.56
CA ASP A 228 -9.05 -9.14 12.22
C ASP A 228 -10.02 -8.58 11.17
N LEU A 229 -9.48 -7.94 10.12
CA LEU A 229 -10.27 -7.43 9.00
C LEU A 229 -11.21 -8.50 8.42
N ASP A 230 -10.75 -9.74 8.28
CA ASP A 230 -11.53 -10.82 7.67
C ASP A 230 -12.81 -11.18 8.46
N LYS A 231 -12.85 -10.89 9.77
CA LYS A 231 -14.01 -11.16 10.64
C LYS A 231 -15.03 -10.02 10.64
N VAL A 232 -14.59 -8.81 10.32
CA VAL A 232 -15.42 -7.58 10.37
C VAL A 232 -15.75 -7.03 8.98
N ARG A 233 -15.07 -7.49 7.94
CA ARG A 233 -15.32 -7.08 6.56
C ARG A 233 -16.78 -7.37 6.19
N HIS A 234 -17.39 -6.42 5.49
CA HIS A 234 -18.80 -6.42 5.09
C HIS A 234 -19.83 -6.39 6.23
N ARG A 235 -19.39 -6.35 7.49
CA ARG A 235 -20.30 -6.12 8.62
C ARG A 235 -20.56 -4.62 8.78
N PRO A 236 -21.76 -4.24 9.24
CA PRO A 236 -22.05 -2.84 9.54
C PRO A 236 -21.16 -2.35 10.67
N TRP A 237 -20.59 -1.16 10.54
CA TRP A 237 -19.64 -0.64 11.52
C TRP A 237 -20.28 -0.48 12.92
N TRP A 238 -21.57 -0.17 12.99
CA TRP A 238 -22.29 -0.04 14.26
C TRP A 238 -22.42 -1.36 15.03
N GLU A 239 -22.53 -2.50 14.37
CA GLU A 239 -22.52 -3.79 15.07
C GLU A 239 -21.17 -4.12 15.70
N VAL A 240 -20.09 -3.60 15.10
CA VAL A 240 -18.72 -3.86 15.56
C VAL A 240 -18.33 -2.92 16.71
N PHE A 241 -18.84 -1.69 16.70
CA PHE A 241 -18.39 -0.63 17.61
C PHE A 241 -19.45 -0.10 18.61
N LEU A 242 -20.75 -0.24 18.34
CA LEU A 242 -21.83 0.31 19.18
C LEU A 242 -22.44 -0.76 20.11
N TRP A 243 -21.60 -1.44 20.90
CA TRP A 243 -21.99 -2.55 21.78
C TRP A 243 -23.12 -2.24 22.76
N GLN A 244 -23.24 -0.99 23.23
CA GLN A 244 -24.26 -0.54 24.19
C GLN A 244 -25.15 0.58 23.66
N GLN A 245 -24.91 1.06 22.45
CA GLN A 245 -25.45 2.32 21.93
C GLN A 245 -26.11 2.15 20.55
N ALA A 246 -26.45 0.91 20.16
CA ALA A 246 -27.08 0.62 18.87
C ALA A 246 -28.37 1.45 18.63
N ASP A 247 -29.11 1.77 19.70
CA ASP A 247 -30.36 2.53 19.62
C ASP A 247 -30.17 4.04 19.36
N LEU A 248 -28.96 4.59 19.51
CA LEU A 248 -28.69 6.03 19.34
C LEU A 248 -28.75 6.51 17.88
N PHE A 249 -28.59 5.61 16.92
CA PHE A 249 -28.46 5.97 15.49
C PHE A 249 -29.64 5.51 14.61
N GLY A 250 -30.69 4.93 15.19
CA GLY A 250 -31.85 4.44 14.44
C GLY A 250 -31.53 3.24 13.52
N ALA A 251 -32.40 2.96 12.55
CA ALA A 251 -32.33 1.77 11.71
C ALA A 251 -31.20 1.76 10.67
N ASP A 252 -30.69 2.94 10.27
CA ASP A 252 -29.56 3.07 9.34
C ASP A 252 -28.66 4.27 9.70
N PRO A 253 -27.61 4.05 10.51
CA PRO A 253 -26.64 5.08 10.89
C PRO A 253 -25.88 5.67 9.70
N SER A 254 -25.84 4.98 8.55
CA SER A 254 -25.01 5.38 7.40
C SER A 254 -25.67 6.44 6.53
N ALA A 255 -27.00 6.39 6.38
CA ALA A 255 -27.76 7.31 5.54
C ALA A 255 -27.87 8.74 6.12
N ALA A 256 -27.61 8.92 7.42
CA ALA A 256 -27.85 10.17 8.14
C ALA A 256 -26.59 11.04 8.37
N MET A 257 -25.38 10.54 8.07
CA MET A 257 -24.12 11.21 8.43
C MET A 257 -23.59 12.15 7.33
N ALA A 258 -24.25 13.30 7.17
CA ALA A 258 -23.81 14.36 6.25
C ALA A 258 -22.61 15.19 6.78
N ASN A 259 -22.34 15.13 8.09
CA ASN A 259 -21.27 15.88 8.76
C ASN A 259 -20.41 14.97 9.65
N PRO A 260 -19.14 15.33 9.92
CA PRO A 260 -18.31 14.64 10.90
C PRO A 260 -19.01 14.58 12.27
N TYR A 261 -19.15 13.37 12.81
CA TYR A 261 -19.75 13.14 14.12
C TYR A 261 -18.71 12.54 15.06
N ARG A 262 -18.62 13.10 16.28
CA ARG A 262 -17.67 12.68 17.31
C ARG A 262 -18.44 12.16 18.52
N PHE A 263 -18.05 10.98 18.99
CA PHE A 263 -18.68 10.34 20.14
C PHE A 263 -17.72 9.39 20.84
N GLU A 264 -18.06 9.00 22.06
CA GLU A 264 -17.34 7.97 22.81
C GLU A 264 -18.18 6.70 22.87
N ALA A 265 -17.58 5.59 22.48
CA ALA A 265 -18.18 4.26 22.58
C ALA A 265 -17.53 3.47 23.71
N GLN A 266 -18.34 2.79 24.50
CA GLN A 266 -17.89 1.87 25.53
C GLN A 266 -18.31 0.45 25.18
N GLY A 267 -17.42 -0.49 25.40
CA GLY A 267 -17.75 -1.91 25.41
C GLY A 267 -16.50 -2.74 25.65
N SER A 268 -16.32 -3.79 24.85
CA SER A 268 -15.31 -4.80 25.13
C SER A 268 -14.49 -5.16 23.90
N ARG A 269 -13.20 -5.41 24.11
CA ARG A 269 -12.36 -6.06 23.10
C ARG A 269 -12.83 -7.49 22.85
N MET A 270 -12.30 -8.15 21.81
CA MET A 270 -12.63 -9.56 21.54
C MET A 270 -12.35 -10.49 22.75
N ASP A 271 -11.35 -10.18 23.58
CA ASP A 271 -11.00 -10.95 24.78
C ASP A 271 -11.91 -10.67 26.00
N GLY A 272 -12.88 -9.76 25.87
CA GLY A 272 -13.80 -9.36 26.93
C GLY A 272 -13.31 -8.23 27.83
N SER A 273 -12.08 -7.75 27.68
CA SER A 273 -11.55 -6.62 28.45
C SER A 273 -12.27 -5.29 28.13
N ARG A 274 -12.34 -4.38 29.11
CA ARG A 274 -12.96 -3.05 28.97
C ARG A 274 -12.26 -2.27 27.86
N LEU A 275 -13.05 -1.67 26.98
CA LEU A 275 -12.56 -0.81 25.91
C LEU A 275 -13.40 0.47 25.86
N VAL A 276 -12.73 1.61 25.89
CA VAL A 276 -13.33 2.93 25.66
C VAL A 276 -12.71 3.53 24.41
N LEU A 277 -13.54 3.84 23.41
CA LEU A 277 -13.10 4.40 22.14
C LEU A 277 -13.60 5.83 21.98
N GLY A 278 -12.69 6.77 21.73
CA GLY A 278 -13.05 8.08 21.19
C GLY A 278 -13.10 8.00 19.66
N MET A 279 -14.28 8.15 19.07
CA MET A 279 -14.52 7.95 17.64
C MET A 279 -14.88 9.26 16.93
N THR A 280 -14.40 9.41 15.71
CA THR A 280 -14.84 10.42 14.74
C THR A 280 -15.21 9.70 13.45
N VAL A 281 -16.45 9.82 13.01
CA VAL A 281 -16.91 9.25 11.74
C VAL A 281 -17.33 10.38 10.82
N SER A 282 -16.80 10.38 9.60
CA SER A 282 -16.98 11.44 8.60
C SER A 282 -17.41 10.84 7.26
N PRO A 283 -18.18 11.57 6.43
CA PRO A 283 -18.52 11.12 5.09
C PRO A 283 -17.28 11.02 4.20
N LEU A 284 -17.16 9.93 3.46
CA LEU A 284 -16.17 9.75 2.41
C LEU A 284 -16.83 10.14 1.07
N THR A 285 -16.31 11.18 0.42
CA THR A 285 -16.84 11.69 -0.84
C THR A 285 -15.82 11.54 -1.97
N GLU A 286 -16.30 11.10 -3.13
CA GLU A 286 -15.52 10.97 -4.35
C GLU A 286 -16.27 11.67 -5.48
N GLY A 287 -15.66 12.66 -6.13
CA GLY A 287 -16.31 13.44 -7.20
C GLY A 287 -17.57 14.21 -6.77
N GLY A 288 -17.75 14.47 -5.47
CA GLY A 288 -18.93 15.17 -4.92
C GLY A 288 -20.09 14.25 -4.53
N ALA A 289 -20.00 12.94 -4.81
CA ALA A 289 -20.94 11.94 -4.32
C ALA A 289 -20.37 11.25 -3.07
N GLN A 290 -21.22 10.98 -2.08
CA GLN A 290 -20.83 10.20 -0.90
C GLN A 290 -20.72 8.72 -1.28
N THR A 291 -19.51 8.18 -1.24
CA THR A 291 -19.22 6.77 -1.57
C THR A 291 -19.17 5.88 -0.34
N GLY A 292 -19.10 6.47 0.87
CA GLY A 292 -19.15 5.74 2.13
C GLY A 292 -18.84 6.62 3.34
N LEU A 293 -18.26 6.02 4.37
CA LEU A 293 -17.82 6.70 5.59
C LEU A 293 -16.36 6.35 5.88
N VAL A 294 -15.65 7.26 6.55
CA VAL A 294 -14.36 7.00 7.17
C VAL A 294 -14.47 7.23 8.67
N GLY A 295 -14.08 6.23 9.45
CA GLY A 295 -14.06 6.29 10.90
C GLY A 295 -12.64 6.22 11.43
N VAL A 296 -12.30 7.18 12.30
CA VAL A 296 -11.04 7.22 13.04
C VAL A 296 -11.37 7.08 14.52
N PHE A 297 -10.68 6.20 15.23
CA PHE A 297 -10.89 6.01 16.65
C PHE A 297 -9.59 5.82 17.43
N LYS A 298 -9.60 6.18 18.70
CA LYS A 298 -8.46 6.03 19.62
C LYS A 298 -8.91 5.32 20.88
N ASP A 299 -8.05 4.44 21.39
CA ASP A 299 -8.25 3.82 22.70
C ASP A 299 -8.04 4.87 23.81
N LEU A 300 -9.09 5.12 24.58
CA LEU A 300 -9.12 6.03 25.71
C LEU A 300 -9.21 5.27 27.06
N THR A 301 -9.11 3.94 27.05
CA THR A 301 -9.31 3.11 28.25
C THR A 301 -8.36 3.50 29.38
N GLN A 302 -7.06 3.57 29.10
CA GLN A 302 -6.06 3.99 30.10
C GLN A 302 -6.31 5.42 30.61
N ILE A 303 -6.76 6.32 29.74
CA ILE A 303 -7.05 7.71 30.14
C ILE A 303 -8.24 7.72 31.09
N ARG A 304 -9.31 6.98 30.78
CA ARG A 304 -10.49 6.87 31.66
C ARG A 304 -10.19 6.18 32.98
N ASP A 305 -9.40 5.12 32.97
CA ASP A 305 -9.00 4.44 34.20
C ASP A 305 -8.18 5.36 35.11
N LEU A 306 -7.23 6.12 34.55
CA LEU A 306 -6.47 7.13 35.30
C LEU A 306 -7.36 8.25 35.85
N GLU A 307 -8.31 8.76 35.06
CA GLU A 307 -9.27 9.78 35.52
C GLU A 307 -10.18 9.27 36.64
N GLU A 308 -10.61 8.00 36.58
CA GLU A 308 -11.40 7.36 37.63
C GLU A 308 -10.57 7.17 38.92
N GLU A 309 -9.31 6.76 38.79
CA GLU A 309 -8.40 6.60 39.93
C GLU A 309 -8.07 7.95 40.58
N MET A 310 -7.80 8.99 39.78
CA MET A 310 -7.57 10.35 40.30
C MET A 310 -8.80 10.89 41.02
N ARG A 311 -9.99 10.76 40.43
CA ARG A 311 -11.25 11.15 41.09
C ARG A 311 -11.46 10.42 42.42
N ARG A 312 -11.13 9.12 42.48
CA ARG A 312 -11.21 8.35 43.72
C ARG A 312 -10.21 8.85 44.78
N LYS A 313 -8.97 9.17 44.39
CA LYS A 313 -7.95 9.73 45.29
C LYS A 313 -8.34 11.11 45.82
N GLU A 314 -8.83 12.00 44.96
CA GLU A 314 -9.33 13.32 45.36
C GLU A 314 -10.51 13.21 46.34
N TRP A 315 -11.43 12.29 46.06
CA TRP A 315 -12.55 12.02 46.96
C TRP A 315 -12.08 11.55 48.34
N LEU A 316 -11.14 10.61 48.40
CA LEU A 316 -10.56 10.12 49.65
C LEU A 316 -9.78 11.20 50.41
N ALA A 317 -9.02 12.04 49.71
CA ALA A 317 -8.28 13.13 50.34
C ALA A 317 -9.23 14.16 50.99
N LYS A 318 -10.29 14.58 50.28
CA LYS A 318 -11.32 15.46 50.83
C LYS A 318 -12.02 14.83 52.03
N LEU A 319 -12.35 13.54 51.94
CA LEU A 319 -12.96 12.81 53.04
C LEU A 319 -12.02 12.75 54.26
N GLY A 320 -10.72 12.52 54.06
CA GLY A 320 -9.72 12.50 55.13
C GLY A 320 -9.57 13.84 55.85
N GLU A 321 -9.51 14.95 55.10
CA GLU A 321 -9.44 16.31 55.67
C GLU A 321 -10.69 16.64 56.50
N MET A 322 -11.89 16.41 55.95
CA MET A 322 -13.15 16.62 56.66
C MET A 322 -13.27 15.71 57.89
N SER A 323 -12.87 14.45 57.77
CA SER A 323 -12.94 13.48 58.88
C SER A 323 -12.01 13.89 60.02
N ALA A 324 -10.79 14.36 59.73
CA ALA A 324 -9.85 14.82 60.76
C ALA A 324 -10.41 16.01 61.56
N GLY A 325 -11.04 16.98 60.86
CA GLY A 325 -11.75 18.08 61.51
C GLY A 325 -12.91 17.60 62.39
N MET A 326 -13.81 16.78 61.83
CA MET A 326 -14.95 16.22 62.57
C MET A 326 -14.53 15.36 63.76
N ALA A 327 -13.45 14.59 63.65
CA ALA A 327 -12.96 13.76 64.73
C ALA A 327 -12.46 14.59 65.92
N HIS A 328 -11.79 15.71 65.66
CA HIS A 328 -11.43 16.66 66.71
C HIS A 328 -12.69 17.25 67.37
N GLU A 329 -13.70 17.60 66.59
CA GLU A 329 -14.97 18.12 67.11
C GLU A 329 -15.80 17.09 67.88
N ILE A 330 -15.67 15.79 67.58
CA ILE A 330 -16.32 14.68 68.30
C ILE A 330 -15.53 14.29 69.57
N ARG A 331 -14.20 14.30 69.52
CA ARG A 331 -13.35 14.00 70.69
C ARG A 331 -13.56 14.97 71.83
N ASN A 332 -13.72 16.26 71.51
CA ASN A 332 -13.89 17.30 72.52
C ASN A 332 -15.09 17.05 73.47
N PRO A 333 -16.34 16.84 72.99
CA PRO A 333 -17.47 16.52 73.85
C PRO A 333 -17.35 15.14 74.50
N LEU A 334 -16.78 14.13 73.82
CA LEU A 334 -16.57 12.80 74.42
C LEU A 334 -15.62 12.88 75.63
N ALA A 335 -14.51 13.62 75.51
CA ALA A 335 -13.57 13.84 76.60
C ALA A 335 -14.21 14.63 77.76
N ALA A 336 -15.02 15.65 77.44
CA ALA A 336 -15.75 16.41 78.45
C ALA A 336 -16.79 15.54 79.20
N MET A 337 -17.55 14.71 78.47
CA MET A 337 -18.52 13.79 79.06
C MET A 337 -17.83 12.73 79.92
N ALA A 338 -16.74 12.12 79.44
CA ALA A 338 -15.94 11.17 80.20
C ALA A 338 -15.39 11.79 81.49
N GLY A 339 -14.84 13.01 81.41
CA GLY A 339 -14.34 13.75 82.58
C GLY A 339 -15.43 14.07 83.60
N ALA A 340 -16.60 14.55 83.15
CA ALA A 340 -17.74 14.83 84.01
C ALA A 340 -18.27 13.56 84.70
N MET A 341 -18.37 12.44 83.98
CA MET A 341 -18.76 11.14 84.53
C MET A 341 -17.75 10.62 85.55
N GLN A 342 -16.46 10.84 85.32
CA GLN A 342 -15.38 10.44 86.22
C GLN A 342 -15.36 11.29 87.51
N MET A 343 -15.71 12.58 87.43
CA MET A 343 -15.93 13.44 88.60
C MET A 343 -17.18 13.02 89.39
N LEU A 344 -18.32 12.79 88.72
CA LEU A 344 -19.56 12.33 89.35
C LEU A 344 -19.36 11.00 90.08
N ARG A 345 -18.56 10.08 89.50
CA ARG A 345 -18.18 8.83 90.15
C ARG A 345 -17.43 9.05 91.47
N LYS A 346 -16.57 10.08 91.53
CA LYS A 346 -15.79 10.41 92.72
C LYS A 346 -16.68 10.96 93.84
N ASP A 347 -17.73 11.69 93.49
CA ASP A 347 -18.65 12.34 94.44
C ASP A 347 -19.82 11.44 94.87
N LEU A 348 -20.29 10.53 94.00
CA LEU A 348 -21.46 9.66 94.23
C LEU A 348 -21.10 8.21 94.63
N ALA A 349 -19.92 8.01 95.23
CA ALA A 349 -19.34 6.69 95.52
C ALA A 349 -20.16 5.76 96.46
N GLN A 350 -21.32 6.21 96.96
CA GLN A 350 -22.17 5.45 97.89
C GLN A 350 -23.40 4.76 97.26
N ASP A 351 -23.75 5.06 96.00
CA ASP A 351 -24.83 4.36 95.28
C ASP A 351 -24.26 3.45 94.18
N GLU A 352 -24.30 2.14 94.45
CA GLU A 352 -23.74 1.09 93.59
C GLU A 352 -24.43 1.01 92.22
N SER A 353 -25.70 1.46 92.12
CA SER A 353 -26.44 1.48 90.85
C SER A 353 -25.98 2.62 89.93
N THR A 354 -25.82 3.82 90.49
CA THR A 354 -25.30 5.00 89.80
C THR A 354 -23.83 4.83 89.39
N ALA A 355 -23.00 4.20 90.24
CA ALA A 355 -21.62 3.90 89.93
C ALA A 355 -21.48 2.95 88.70
N ARG A 356 -22.35 1.93 88.59
CA ARG A 356 -22.38 1.02 87.43
C ARG A 356 -22.77 1.74 86.13
N LEU A 357 -23.75 2.63 86.16
CA LEU A 357 -24.18 3.41 84.99
C LEU A 357 -23.07 4.36 84.49
N LEU A 358 -22.37 5.02 85.42
CA LEU A 358 -21.23 5.88 85.08
C LEU A 358 -20.06 5.10 84.47
N ASP A 359 -19.82 3.87 84.93
CA ASP A 359 -18.76 3.02 84.37
C ASP A 359 -19.10 2.54 82.95
N ILE A 360 -20.37 2.19 82.70
CA ILE A 360 -20.86 1.83 81.35
C ILE A 360 -20.72 3.03 80.40
N ALA A 361 -21.20 4.21 80.80
CA ALA A 361 -21.18 5.38 79.95
C ALA A 361 -19.75 5.90 79.69
N THR A 362 -18.85 5.80 80.67
CA THR A 362 -17.41 6.08 80.46
C THR A 362 -16.80 5.11 79.46
N ARG A 363 -17.08 3.80 79.59
CA ARG A 363 -16.58 2.78 78.64
C ARG A 363 -17.09 3.02 77.22
N GLU A 364 -18.35 3.39 77.04
CA GLU A 364 -18.89 3.69 75.70
C GLU A 364 -18.31 4.97 75.11
N ALA A 365 -18.01 6.00 75.93
CA ALA A 365 -17.31 7.18 75.45
C ALA A 365 -15.89 6.86 74.96
N THR A 366 -15.15 6.02 75.70
CA THR A 366 -13.82 5.53 75.27
C THR A 366 -13.90 4.66 74.03
N ARG A 367 -14.93 3.82 73.91
CA ARG A 367 -15.15 2.97 72.75
C ARG A 367 -15.47 3.80 71.50
N LEU A 368 -16.27 4.85 71.63
CA LEU A 368 -16.56 5.78 70.52
C LEU A 368 -15.30 6.52 70.06
N ASP A 369 -14.43 6.94 70.98
CA ASP A 369 -13.13 7.55 70.62
C ASP A 369 -12.23 6.57 69.85
N ALA A 370 -12.21 5.29 70.24
CA ALA A 370 -11.47 4.25 69.50
C ALA A 370 -12.03 4.04 68.07
N ILE A 371 -13.35 3.98 67.91
CA ILE A 371 -14.00 3.83 66.59
C ILE A 371 -13.71 5.04 65.70
N VAL A 372 -13.80 6.26 66.24
CA VAL A 372 -13.46 7.49 65.52
C VAL A 372 -11.99 7.47 65.09
N SER A 373 -11.10 6.99 65.96
CA SER A 373 -9.67 6.87 65.66
C SER A 373 -9.37 5.86 64.56
N GLU A 374 -10.07 4.72 64.54
CA GLU A 374 -9.92 3.67 63.52
C GLU A 374 -10.46 4.12 62.15
N PHE A 375 -11.61 4.81 62.13
CA PHE A 375 -12.17 5.38 60.90
C PHE A 375 -11.20 6.41 60.26
N LEU A 376 -10.55 7.25 61.07
CA LEU A 376 -9.55 8.20 60.59
C LEU A 376 -8.30 7.55 60.00
N LEU A 377 -7.85 6.42 60.58
CA LEU A 377 -6.71 5.68 60.06
C LEU A 377 -6.99 5.12 58.66
N TYR A 378 -8.23 4.69 58.40
CA TYR A 378 -8.64 4.18 57.09
C TYR A 378 -8.79 5.30 56.04
N ALA A 379 -9.24 6.48 56.44
CA ALA A 379 -9.44 7.63 55.56
C ALA A 379 -8.15 8.43 55.27
N ARG A 380 -7.03 8.12 55.94
CA ARG A 380 -5.78 8.85 55.79
C ARG A 380 -5.08 8.46 54.46
N PRO A 381 -4.73 9.43 53.60
CA PRO A 381 -4.01 9.13 52.37
C PRO A 381 -2.62 8.55 52.71
N PRO A 382 -2.10 7.59 51.91
CA PRO A 382 -0.75 7.07 52.10
C PRO A 382 0.27 8.18 51.91
N GLU A 383 1.24 8.29 52.84
CA GLU A 383 2.31 9.29 52.75
C GLU A 383 3.16 9.03 51.49
N LEU A 384 3.16 10.01 50.59
CA LEU A 384 4.04 10.04 49.42
C LEU A 384 5.46 10.31 49.92
N ASN A 385 6.28 9.26 50.02
CA ASN A 385 7.74 9.42 50.12
C ASN A 385 8.25 9.94 48.76
N LEU A 386 8.52 11.24 48.71
CA LEU A 386 9.19 11.93 47.59
C LEU A 386 10.71 11.78 47.69
#